data_AF-A0A556PA67-F1
#
_entry.id   AF-A0A556PA67-F1
#
_cell.length_a   1.000
_cell.length_b   1.000
_cell.length_c   1.000
_cell.angle_alpha   90.00
_cell.angle_beta   90.00
_cell.angle_gamma   90.00
#
_symmetry.space_group_name_H-M   'P 1'
#
loop_
_entity.id
_entity.type
_entity.pdbx_description
1 polymer ?
#
loop_
_entity_poly.entity_id
_entity_poly.type
_entity_poly.pdbx_seq_one_letter_code
_entity_poly.pdbx_strand_id
1 'polypeptide(L)'
;MVGCSLIDIVVGVDDLATVDKPLLKGLSKADFLRLKVKRPDEIVLAKFTDDTYEKKTHFIHLVEYHKDLWKNLIYFRDYLNSNPEAREEYLELKKEYLKQSSTAVSDYTNHKVKFVKSIFWKENG
;
A
#
# COMPACT_ATOMS: atom_id res chain seq x y z
N MET A 1 -16.90 13.20 5.88
CA MET A 1 -15.85 12.17 5.92
C MET A 1 -14.85 12.50 4.80
N VAL A 2 -13.75 13.20 5.10
CA VAL A 2 -12.69 13.45 4.12
C VAL A 2 -11.73 12.27 4.21
N GLY A 3 -12.11 11.17 3.56
CA GLY A 3 -11.21 10.04 3.36
C GLY A 3 -10.55 10.20 2.01
N CYS A 4 -9.22 10.10 1.95
CA CYS A 4 -8.61 9.69 0.70
C CYS A 4 -9.24 8.34 0.37
N SER A 5 -10.08 8.26 -0.65
CA SER A 5 -10.60 6.99 -1.15
C SER A 5 -9.46 6.29 -1.88
N LEU A 6 -8.50 5.81 -1.08
CA LEU A 6 -7.36 5.02 -1.47
C LEU A 6 -7.63 3.61 -0.98
N ILE A 7 -7.99 2.75 -1.92
CA ILE A 7 -8.20 1.33 -1.67
C ILE A 7 -6.90 0.61 -1.98
N ASP A 8 -6.30 -0.01 -0.97
CA ASP A 8 -5.13 -0.87 -1.12
C ASP A 8 -5.59 -2.32 -1.28
N ILE A 9 -5.14 -2.98 -2.35
CA ILE A 9 -5.47 -4.37 -2.69
C ILE A 9 -4.16 -5.16 -2.72
N VAL A 10 -4.12 -6.32 -2.06
CA VAL A 10 -2.99 -7.25 -2.13
C VAL A 10 -3.35 -8.42 -3.04
N VAL A 11 -2.49 -8.73 -3.99
CA VAL A 11 -2.64 -9.87 -4.91
C VAL A 11 -1.43 -10.77 -4.77
N GLY A 12 -1.68 -12.02 -4.37
CA GLY A 12 -0.65 -13.05 -4.26
C GLY A 12 -0.40 -13.70 -5.62
N VAL A 13 0.88 -13.83 -6.00
CA VAL A 13 1.34 -14.60 -7.17
C VAL A 13 2.36 -15.65 -6.73
N ASP A 14 2.57 -16.70 -7.52
CA ASP A 14 3.52 -17.77 -7.17
C ASP A 14 4.98 -17.29 -7.24
N ASP A 15 5.33 -16.61 -8.33
CA ASP A 15 6.65 -16.02 -8.55
C ASP A 15 6.52 -14.65 -9.22
N LEU A 16 7.06 -13.64 -8.55
CA LEU A 16 7.06 -12.25 -9.01
C LEU A 16 7.89 -12.03 -10.28
N ALA A 17 8.96 -12.80 -10.46
CA ALA A 17 9.84 -12.71 -11.62
C ALA A 17 9.16 -13.26 -12.88
N THR A 18 8.21 -14.18 -12.73
CA THR A 18 7.50 -14.83 -13.83
C THR A 18 6.06 -14.36 -13.99
N VAL A 19 5.68 -13.25 -13.35
CA VAL A 19 4.33 -12.68 -13.48
C VAL A 19 3.94 -12.61 -14.96
N ASP A 20 2.87 -13.31 -15.29
CA ASP A 20 2.54 -13.55 -16.68
C ASP A 20 2.03 -12.26 -17.36
N LYS A 21 2.33 -12.15 -18.66
CA LYS A 21 1.87 -11.03 -19.49
C LYS A 21 0.33 -10.91 -19.52
N PRO A 22 -0.45 -12.01 -19.55
CA PRO A 22 -1.91 -11.95 -19.46
C PRO A 22 -2.43 -11.21 -18.24
N LEU A 23 -1.92 -11.46 -17.03
CA LEU A 23 -2.33 -10.80 -15.79
C LEU A 23 -2.07 -9.29 -15.88
N LEU A 24 -0.85 -8.90 -16.25
CA LEU A 24 -0.49 -7.48 -16.39
C LEU A 24 -1.34 -6.78 -17.45
N LYS A 25 -1.65 -7.47 -18.55
CA LYS A 25 -2.53 -6.95 -19.60
C LYS A 25 -3.98 -6.81 -19.11
N GLY A 26 -4.47 -7.76 -18.30
CA GLY A 26 -5.78 -7.69 -17.67
C GLY A 26 -5.90 -6.50 -16.73
N LEU A 27 -4.89 -6.29 -15.88
CA LEU A 27 -4.82 -5.13 -14.98
C LEU A 27 -4.75 -3.81 -15.76
N SER A 28 -3.96 -3.75 -16.83
CA SER A 28 -3.90 -2.58 -17.70
C SER A 28 -5.23 -2.26 -18.38
N LYS A 29 -6.02 -3.28 -18.79
CA LYS A 29 -7.37 -3.10 -19.34
C LYS A 29 -8.37 -2.57 -18.31
N ALA A 30 -8.08 -2.74 -17.02
CA ALA A 30 -8.87 -2.19 -15.92
C ALA A 30 -8.33 -0.83 -15.41
N ASP A 31 -7.44 -0.19 -16.18
CA ASP A 31 -6.78 1.09 -15.90
C ASP A 31 -5.78 1.08 -14.73
N PHE A 32 -5.26 -0.09 -14.38
CA PHE A 32 -4.15 -0.18 -13.44
C PHE A 32 -2.82 -0.03 -14.16
N LEU A 33 -2.06 1.00 -13.78
CA LEU A 33 -0.75 1.30 -14.35
C LEU A 33 0.35 0.91 -13.36
N ARG A 34 1.35 0.19 -13.86
CA ARG A 34 2.54 -0.15 -13.07
C ARG A 34 3.33 1.11 -12.74
N LEU A 35 3.56 1.34 -11.45
CA LEU A 35 4.40 2.44 -10.98
C LEU A 35 5.87 2.12 -11.19
N LYS A 36 6.67 3.15 -11.49
CA LYS A 36 8.13 3.04 -11.67
C LYS A 36 8.89 3.00 -10.34
N VAL A 37 8.34 2.35 -9.33
CA VAL A 37 9.01 2.11 -8.04
C VAL A 37 9.76 0.79 -8.10
N LYS A 38 11.02 0.78 -7.66
CA LYS A 38 11.81 -0.46 -7.57
C LYS A 38 11.70 -1.00 -6.16
N ARG A 39 11.06 -2.15 -6.02
CA ARG A 39 10.97 -2.93 -4.79
C ARG A 39 11.25 -4.39 -5.15
N PRO A 40 12.15 -5.08 -4.43
CA PRO A 40 12.56 -6.43 -4.80
C PRO A 40 11.41 -7.43 -4.70
N ASP A 41 10.58 -7.31 -3.66
CA ASP A 41 9.54 -8.30 -3.32
C ASP A 41 8.13 -7.81 -3.69
N GLU A 42 8.01 -6.79 -4.55
CA GLU A 42 6.73 -6.13 -4.82
C GLU A 42 6.66 -5.45 -6.19
N ILE A 43 5.54 -5.64 -6.89
CA ILE A 43 5.13 -4.80 -8.02
C ILE A 43 3.93 -3.96 -7.60
N VAL A 44 4.07 -2.64 -7.68
CA VAL A 44 3.00 -1.71 -7.34
C VAL A 44 2.31 -1.22 -8.61
N LEU A 45 0.99 -1.38 -8.69
CA LEU A 45 0.15 -0.74 -9.69
C LEU A 45 -0.80 0.26 -9.03
N ALA A 46 -1.22 1.28 -9.76
CA ALA A 46 -2.21 2.24 -9.29
C ALA A 46 -3.23 2.57 -10.36
N LYS A 47 -4.45 2.88 -9.91
CA LYS A 47 -5.50 3.50 -10.71
C LYS A 47 -5.64 4.97 -10.32
N PHE A 48 -5.91 5.82 -11.30
CA PHE A 48 -6.00 7.26 -11.15
C PHE A 48 -7.43 7.74 -11.42
N THR A 49 -7.76 8.97 -11.00
CA THR A 49 -9.06 9.58 -11.31
C THR A 49 -9.20 9.93 -12.78
N ASP A 50 -8.07 10.21 -13.44
CA ASP A 50 -7.98 10.73 -14.80
C ASP A 50 -6.52 10.59 -15.31
N ASP A 51 -6.29 11.04 -16.55
CA ASP A 51 -5.02 10.96 -17.25
C ASP A 51 -3.97 12.01 -16.82
N THR A 52 -4.27 12.84 -15.80
CA THR A 52 -3.25 13.73 -15.21
C THR A 52 -2.28 12.96 -14.32
N TYR A 53 -2.67 11.76 -13.88
CA TYR A 53 -1.91 10.90 -12.97
C TYR A 53 -1.59 11.53 -11.61
N GLU A 54 -2.28 12.61 -11.24
CA GLU A 54 -2.03 13.31 -9.98
C GLU A 54 -2.70 12.58 -8.80
N LYS A 55 -3.97 12.22 -8.97
CA LYS A 55 -4.78 11.65 -7.89
C LYS A 55 -5.02 10.16 -8.07
N LYS A 56 -4.46 9.39 -7.14
CA LYS A 56 -4.60 7.92 -7.08
C LYS A 56 -5.88 7.55 -6.31
N THR A 57 -6.52 6.47 -6.74
CA THR A 57 -7.75 5.94 -6.11
C THR A 57 -7.56 4.51 -5.59
N HIS A 58 -6.74 3.71 -6.27
CA HIS A 58 -6.49 2.33 -5.87
C HIS A 58 -5.01 2.02 -6.01
N PHE A 59 -4.52 1.17 -5.13
CA PHE A 59 -3.23 0.52 -5.25
C PHE A 59 -3.42 -0.99 -5.34
N ILE A 60 -2.62 -1.64 -6.18
CA ILE A 60 -2.44 -3.07 -6.15
C ILE A 60 -0.99 -3.35 -5.79
N HIS A 61 -0.83 -4.13 -4.73
CA HIS A 61 0.42 -4.70 -4.27
C HIS A 61 0.48 -6.15 -4.76
N LEU A 62 1.15 -6.38 -5.89
CA LEU A 62 1.50 -7.73 -6.34
C LEU A 62 2.69 -8.20 -5.52
N VAL A 63 2.53 -9.30 -4.80
CA VAL A 63 3.54 -9.89 -3.91
C VAL A 63 3.52 -11.40 -4.04
N GLU A 64 4.62 -12.07 -3.69
CA GLU A 64 4.64 -13.53 -3.67
C GLU A 64 3.78 -14.08 -2.54
N TYR A 65 2.90 -15.02 -2.87
CA TYR A 65 1.95 -15.60 -1.94
C TYR A 65 2.66 -16.34 -0.80
N HIS A 66 2.15 -16.18 0.43
CA HIS A 66 2.72 -16.75 1.66
C HIS A 66 4.18 -16.38 2.02
N LYS A 67 4.85 -15.53 1.24
CA LYS A 67 6.14 -14.94 1.65
C LYS A 67 5.95 -13.83 2.67
N ASP A 68 7.07 -13.32 3.18
CA ASP A 68 7.09 -12.40 4.31
C ASP A 68 6.27 -11.13 4.05
N LEU A 69 6.41 -10.51 2.87
CA LEU A 69 5.63 -9.30 2.56
C LEU A 69 4.12 -9.57 2.51
N TRP A 70 3.68 -10.71 1.96
CA TRP A 70 2.27 -11.10 1.99
C TRP A 70 1.77 -11.25 3.43
N LYS A 71 2.47 -12.03 4.26
CA LYS A 71 2.12 -12.24 5.67
C LYS A 71 2.05 -10.92 6.43
N ASN A 72 3.05 -10.06 6.24
CA ASN A 72 3.13 -8.74 6.87
C ASN A 72 1.95 -7.84 6.50
N LEU A 73 1.55 -7.82 5.22
CA LEU A 73 0.40 -7.02 4.76
C LEU A 73 -0.93 -7.55 5.32
N ILE A 74 -1.09 -8.87 5.37
CA ILE A 74 -2.29 -9.50 5.97
C ILE A 74 -2.33 -9.24 7.48
N TYR A 75 -1.22 -9.43 8.19
CA TYR A 75 -1.11 -9.14 9.61
C TYR A 75 -1.44 -7.67 9.90
N PHE A 76 -0.88 -6.73 9.14
CA PHE A 76 -1.15 -5.30 9.29
C PHE A 76 -2.65 -4.99 9.15
N ARG A 77 -3.32 -5.57 8.15
CA ARG A 77 -4.78 -5.45 7.97
C ARG A 77 -5.53 -5.99 9.19
N ASP A 78 -5.20 -7.20 9.61
CA ASP A 78 -5.91 -7.89 10.69
C ASP A 78 -5.70 -7.16 12.03
N TYR A 79 -4.48 -6.69 12.29
CA TYR A 79 -4.14 -5.87 13.46
C TYR A 79 -4.94 -4.57 13.49
N LEU A 80 -5.03 -3.82 12.38
CA LEU A 80 -5.83 -2.59 12.35
C LEU A 80 -7.34 -2.87 12.50
N ASN A 81 -7.83 -4.02 12.04
CA ASN A 81 -9.22 -4.40 12.21
C ASN A 81 -9.54 -4.78 13.67
N SER A 82 -8.62 -5.43 14.38
CA SER A 82 -8.80 -5.85 15.76
C SER A 82 -8.42 -4.80 16.80
N ASN A 83 -7.69 -3.73 16.44
CA ASN A 83 -7.20 -2.71 17.36
C ASN A 83 -7.74 -1.30 16.99
N PRO A 84 -8.87 -0.87 17.58
CA PRO A 84 -9.48 0.43 17.28
C PRO A 84 -8.54 1.63 17.50
N GLU A 85 -7.74 1.63 18.56
CA GLU A 85 -6.79 2.70 18.87
C GLU A 85 -5.71 2.83 17.77
N ALA A 86 -5.14 1.71 17.34
CA ALA A 86 -4.15 1.72 16.26
C ALA A 86 -4.75 2.15 14.91
N ARG A 87 -6.02 1.83 14.67
CA ARG A 87 -6.75 2.30 13.49
C ARG A 87 -6.97 3.82 13.52
N GLU A 88 -7.26 4.39 14.67
CA GLU A 88 -7.37 5.84 14.85
C GLU A 88 -6.01 6.53 14.66
N GLU A 89 -4.94 6.02 15.26
CA GLU A 89 -3.58 6.53 15.05
C GLU A 89 -3.18 6.49 13.57
N TYR A 90 -3.47 5.39 12.88
CA TYR A 90 -3.20 5.26 11.45
C TYR A 90 -4.05 6.22 10.59
N LEU A 91 -5.30 6.47 10.99
CA LEU A 91 -6.17 7.43 10.31
C LEU A 91 -5.65 8.87 10.47
N GLU A 92 -5.18 9.25 11.66
CA GLU A 92 -4.58 10.57 11.88
C GLU A 92 -3.30 10.75 11.06
N LEU A 93 -2.42 9.73 11.02
CA LEU A 93 -1.24 9.73 10.14
C LEU A 93 -1.61 9.95 8.67
N LYS A 94 -2.69 9.30 8.18
CA LYS A 94 -3.19 9.51 6.81
C LYS A 94 -3.74 10.92 6.61
N LYS A 95 -4.41 11.51 7.60
CA LYS A 95 -4.93 12.89 7.50
C LYS A 95 -3.81 13.92 7.48
N GLU A 96 -2.77 13.73 8.29
CA GLU A 96 -1.59 14.60 8.32
C GLU A 96 -0.86 14.58 6.97
N TYR A 97 -0.75 13.41 6.34
CA TYR A 97 -0.19 13.29 4.99
C TYR A 97 -0.91 14.17 3.96
N LEU A 98 -2.25 14.17 4.00
CA LEU A 98 -3.06 14.94 3.04
C LEU A 98 -2.97 16.44 3.25
N LYS A 99 -2.61 16.88 4.48
CA LYS A 99 -2.44 18.30 4.80
C LYS A 99 -1.08 18.85 4.34
N GLN A 100 -0.07 18.01 4.19
CA GLN A 100 1.28 18.44 3.83
C GLN A 100 1.48 18.46 2.31
N SER A 101 1.19 19.60 1.67
CA SER A 101 1.64 19.86 0.31
C SER A 101 3.15 20.18 0.31
N SER A 102 3.87 19.47 -0.56
CA SER A 102 5.20 19.76 -1.14
C SER A 102 6.46 19.95 -0.28
N THR A 103 6.42 20.14 1.05
CA THR A 103 7.67 20.46 1.82
C THR A 103 8.05 19.54 2.99
N ALA A 104 7.22 18.56 3.37
CA ALA A 104 7.45 17.72 4.55
C ALA A 104 7.48 16.20 4.28
N VAL A 105 7.86 15.80 3.06
CA VAL A 105 7.87 14.40 2.62
C VAL A 105 8.79 13.50 3.47
N SER A 106 9.86 14.04 4.07
CA SER A 106 10.77 13.24 4.91
C SER A 106 10.16 12.86 6.25
N ASP A 107 9.47 13.78 6.92
CA ASP A 107 8.97 13.59 8.27
C ASP A 107 7.78 12.64 8.31
N TYR A 108 6.90 12.75 7.32
CA TYR A 108 5.81 11.79 7.14
C TYR A 108 6.33 10.38 6.82
N THR A 109 7.31 10.27 5.92
CA THR A 109 7.89 8.96 5.56
C THR A 109 8.52 8.31 6.80
N ASN A 110 9.22 9.08 7.62
CA ASN A 110 9.80 8.60 8.87
C ASN A 110 8.75 8.19 9.91
N HIS A 111 7.70 8.99 10.12
CA HIS A 111 6.63 8.63 11.06
C HIS A 111 5.86 7.39 10.62
N LYS A 112 5.53 7.28 9.33
CA LYS A 112 4.89 6.08 8.77
C LYS A 112 5.77 4.84 8.94
N VAL A 113 7.05 4.94 8.65
CA VAL A 113 7.99 3.81 8.84
C VAL A 113 8.07 3.42 10.31
N LYS A 114 8.11 4.38 11.24
CA LYS A 114 8.12 4.09 12.69
C LYS A 114 6.83 3.40 13.16
N PHE A 115 5.67 3.88 12.75
CA PHE A 115 4.37 3.29 13.08
C PHE A 115 4.20 1.89 12.51
N VAL A 116 4.55 1.70 11.23
CA VAL A 116 4.50 0.37 10.60
C VAL A 116 5.46 -0.58 11.30
N LYS A 117 6.67 -0.13 11.64
CA LYS A 117 7.61 -0.92 12.44
C LYS A 117 7.02 -1.28 13.81
N SER A 118 6.42 -0.33 14.53
CA SER A 118 5.90 -0.59 15.88
C SER A 118 4.80 -1.65 15.90
N ILE A 119 4.00 -1.77 14.83
CA ILE A 119 3.02 -2.84 14.66
C ILE A 119 3.71 -4.20 14.47
N PHE A 120 4.73 -4.29 13.62
CA PHE A 120 5.48 -5.52 13.40
C PHE A 120 6.33 -5.95 14.61
N TRP A 121 6.75 -5.02 15.46
CA TRP A 121 7.38 -5.36 16.75
C TRP A 121 6.42 -6.07 17.71
N LYS A 122 5.10 -5.79 17.64
CA LYS A 122 4.08 -6.47 18.46
C LYS A 122 3.75 -7.88 17.99
N GLU A 123 4.16 -8.26 16.78
CA GLU A 123 4.02 -9.63 16.26
C GLU A 123 5.07 -10.59 16.86
N ASN A 124 6.21 -10.05 17.30
CA ASN A 124 7.37 -10.82 17.78
C ASN A 124 7.57 -10.73 19.31
N GLY A 125 6.58 -10.20 20.05
CA GLY A 125 6.62 -9.98 21.50
C GLY A 125 5.61 -10.81 22.26
#